data_AF-Q4Y2K7-F1
#
_entry.id   AF-Q4Y2K7-F1
#
_cell.length_a   1.000
_cell.length_b   1.000
_cell.length_c   1.000
_cell.angle_alpha   90.00
_cell.angle_beta   90.00
_cell.angle_gamma   90.00
#
_symmetry.space_group_name_H-M   'P 1'
#
loop_
_entity.id
_entity.type
_entity.pdbx_description
1 polymer ?
#
loop_
_entity_poly.entity_id
_entity_poly.type
_entity_poly.pdbx_seq_one_letter_code
_entity_poly.pdbx_strand_id
1 'polypeptide(L)'
;MNIYIKKARYCLRENNNIFYIKNNIFNFLKKGNRNITTYNNIKRNTTMDFCEVDLDEFCYKQFDKTNKSCSHIPYDKNEFINKVNELIKDKKIKVVPGYASFCKHIFVENFTDATIDAIEINSNNRALIKTDYISRRDTELPVLIRWISKKDVKENMKAKYLDLILYSREQIEKENQETNNIPKVKSTCLYSIISIKPQNEDYELPMTPITMLRNTLITEGGSGVSLNREKYLESVKYWRNHVSIFDN
;
A
#
# COMPACT_ATOMS: atom_id res chain seq x y z
N MET A 1 -14.01 39.50 17.98
CA MET A 1 -15.13 38.90 17.22
C MET A 1 -14.76 37.45 16.93
N ASN A 2 -15.08 36.53 17.85
CA ASN A 2 -14.77 35.11 17.74
C ASN A 2 -16.08 34.34 17.53
N ILE A 3 -16.23 33.73 16.36
CA ILE A 3 -17.39 32.92 16.01
C ILE A 3 -17.11 31.48 16.48
N TYR A 4 -17.73 31.08 17.59
CA TYR A 4 -17.82 29.67 17.98
C TYR A 4 -19.03 29.03 17.27
N ILE A 5 -18.78 28.18 16.28
CA ILE A 5 -19.84 27.37 15.65
C ILE A 5 -20.21 26.24 16.62
N LYS A 6 -21.43 26.29 17.18
CA LYS A 6 -22.05 25.21 17.95
C LYS A 6 -22.22 23.97 17.06
N LYS A 7 -21.69 22.82 17.50
CA LYS A 7 -21.95 21.49 16.91
C LYS A 7 -23.47 21.24 16.80
N ALA A 8 -23.96 21.07 15.58
CA ALA A 8 -25.33 20.67 15.29
C ALA A 8 -25.61 19.25 15.84
N ARG A 9 -26.74 19.08 16.53
CA ARG A 9 -27.30 17.77 16.92
C ARG A 9 -28.38 17.43 15.90
N TYR A 10 -28.23 16.32 15.19
CA TYR A 10 -29.30 15.76 14.37
C TYR A 10 -29.97 14.63 15.15
N CYS A 11 -31.29 14.75 15.34
CA CYS A 11 -32.15 13.67 15.82
C CYS A 11 -32.95 13.14 14.64
N LEU A 12 -32.76 11.87 14.28
CA LEU A 12 -33.68 11.14 13.40
C LEU A 12 -34.64 10.35 14.28
N ARG A 13 -35.94 10.46 14.00
CA ARG A 13 -37.02 9.84 14.76
C ARG A 13 -37.79 8.92 13.83
N GLU A 14 -37.66 7.61 14.03
CA GLU A 14 -38.62 6.63 13.55
C GLU A 14 -38.85 5.60 14.67
N ASN A 15 -40.13 5.31 14.94
CA ASN A 15 -40.60 4.25 15.85
C ASN A 15 -39.94 4.21 17.25
N ASN A 16 -40.38 5.11 18.14
CA ASN A 16 -40.25 5.07 19.60
C ASN A 16 -38.86 4.86 20.24
N ASN A 17 -37.76 4.92 19.48
CA ASN A 17 -36.40 4.85 20.02
C ASN A 17 -35.66 6.20 19.85
N ILE A 18 -34.91 6.61 20.88
CA ILE A 18 -34.10 7.84 20.87
C ILE A 18 -32.64 7.45 20.66
N PHE A 19 -32.05 7.90 19.54
CA PHE A 19 -30.63 7.71 19.24
C PHE A 19 -29.83 8.97 19.61
N TYR A 20 -28.75 8.79 20.36
CA TYR A 20 -27.76 9.84 20.64
C TYR A 20 -26.40 9.42 20.10
N ILE A 21 -25.76 10.28 19.30
CA ILE A 21 -24.38 10.10 18.84
C ILE A 21 -23.48 11.02 19.66
N LYS A 22 -22.60 10.43 20.48
CA LYS A 22 -21.49 11.13 21.12
C LYS A 22 -20.26 10.21 21.05
N ASN A 23 -19.23 10.63 20.32
CA ASN A 23 -17.94 9.94 20.17
C ASN A 23 -18.04 8.42 19.93
N ASN A 24 -18.31 7.98 18.69
CA ASN A 24 -18.16 6.59 18.22
C ASN A 24 -18.72 5.45 19.11
N ILE A 25 -19.68 5.74 19.99
CA ILE A 25 -20.32 4.76 20.87
C ILE A 25 -21.81 4.77 20.57
N PHE A 26 -22.34 3.63 20.11
CA PHE A 26 -23.79 3.42 20.01
C PHE A 26 -24.33 2.93 21.35
N ASN A 27 -25.10 3.77 22.04
CA ASN A 27 -25.79 3.39 23.27
C ASN A 27 -27.27 3.12 22.97
N PHE A 28 -27.71 1.89 23.19
CA PHE A 28 -29.11 1.48 23.06
C PHE A 28 -29.79 1.51 24.43
N LEU A 29 -30.75 2.42 24.64
CA LEU A 29 -31.53 2.50 25.88
C LEU A 29 -32.94 1.94 25.63
N LYS A 30 -33.17 0.67 26.01
CA LYS A 30 -34.53 0.16 26.20
C LYS A 30 -34.98 0.52 27.62
N LYS A 31 -36.18 1.09 27.74
CA LYS A 31 -36.80 1.49 29.01
C LYS A 31 -37.26 0.22 29.74
N GLY A 32 -36.51 -0.22 30.74
CA GLY A 32 -36.90 -1.31 31.64
C GLY A 32 -35.81 -2.38 31.81
N ASN A 33 -35.40 -2.58 33.06
CA ASN A 33 -34.41 -3.52 33.59
C ASN A 33 -32.93 -3.17 33.39
N ARG A 34 -32.28 -2.94 34.55
CA ARG A 34 -30.85 -2.70 34.73
C ARG A 34 -30.07 -3.97 34.39
N ASN A 35 -29.34 -3.93 33.29
CA ASN A 35 -28.08 -4.65 33.09
C ASN A 35 -27.30 -3.88 32.01
N ILE A 36 -26.27 -3.15 32.44
CA ILE A 36 -25.35 -2.45 31.53
C ILE A 36 -24.35 -3.50 31.05
N THR A 37 -24.63 -4.10 29.90
CA THR A 37 -23.66 -4.94 29.21
C THR A 37 -22.75 -4.02 28.40
N THR A 38 -21.55 -3.74 28.92
CA THR A 38 -20.50 -3.05 28.17
C THR A 38 -20.03 -3.96 27.04
N TYR A 39 -20.44 -3.65 25.80
CA TYR A 39 -19.85 -4.25 24.60
C TYR A 39 -18.45 -3.67 24.40
N ASN A 40 -17.45 -4.35 24.98
CA ASN A 40 -16.05 -4.09 24.68
C ASN A 40 -15.80 -4.31 23.19
N ASN A 41 -15.02 -3.39 22.62
CA ASN A 41 -14.53 -3.37 21.25
C ASN A 41 -14.33 -4.77 20.66
N ILE A 42 -15.24 -5.17 19.79
CA ILE A 42 -14.99 -6.24 18.82
C ILE A 42 -13.84 -5.72 17.96
N LYS A 43 -12.61 -6.21 18.22
CA LYS A 43 -11.55 -6.22 17.22
C LYS A 43 -12.21 -6.80 15.97
N ARG A 44 -12.44 -5.97 14.95
CA ARG A 44 -12.76 -6.45 13.61
C ARG A 44 -11.53 -7.22 13.16
N ASN A 45 -11.48 -8.51 13.49
CA ASN A 45 -10.74 -9.46 12.70
C ASN A 45 -11.43 -9.41 11.34
N THR A 46 -10.93 -8.56 10.44
CA THR A 46 -11.26 -8.63 9.02
C THR A 46 -10.90 -10.02 8.57
N THR A 47 -11.90 -10.89 8.47
CA THR A 47 -11.77 -12.21 7.86
C THR A 47 -11.22 -11.99 6.45
N MET A 48 -10.08 -12.62 6.14
CA MET A 48 -9.56 -12.66 4.78
C MET A 48 -10.65 -13.18 3.84
N ASP A 49 -10.92 -12.40 2.80
CA ASP A 49 -11.87 -12.70 1.71
C ASP A 49 -11.23 -13.49 0.56
N PHE A 50 -9.94 -13.82 0.66
CA PHE A 50 -9.20 -14.66 -0.27
C PHE A 50 -8.37 -15.70 0.49
N CYS A 51 -8.11 -16.85 -0.14
CA CYS A 51 -7.30 -17.95 0.41
C CYS A 51 -5.99 -18.17 -0.35
N GLU A 52 -5.79 -17.44 -1.44
CA GLU A 52 -4.58 -17.43 -2.27
C GLU A 52 -4.52 -16.13 -3.06
N VAL A 53 -3.34 -15.81 -3.54
CA VAL A 53 -3.04 -14.65 -4.38
C VAL A 53 -2.18 -15.08 -5.55
N ASP A 54 -2.21 -14.28 -6.60
CA ASP A 54 -1.34 -14.43 -7.77
C ASP A 54 -0.30 -13.32 -7.81
N LEU A 55 0.56 -13.33 -8.83
CA LEU A 55 1.54 -12.30 -9.09
C LEU A 55 1.23 -11.62 -10.43
N ASP A 56 0.96 -10.32 -10.41
CA ASP A 56 0.69 -9.57 -11.62
C ASP A 56 1.97 -9.36 -12.47
N GLU A 57 1.81 -9.28 -13.79
CA GLU A 57 2.95 -9.11 -14.72
C GLU A 57 3.74 -7.83 -14.45
N PHE A 58 3.10 -6.78 -13.92
CA PHE A 58 3.77 -5.56 -13.52
C PHE A 58 4.82 -5.79 -12.43
N CYS A 59 4.65 -6.81 -11.60
CA CYS A 59 5.59 -7.16 -10.53
C CYS A 59 6.76 -8.04 -11.04
N TYR A 60 6.64 -8.70 -12.20
CA TYR A 60 7.64 -9.65 -12.70
C TYR A 60 9.04 -9.04 -12.84
N LYS A 61 9.11 -7.76 -13.21
CA LYS A 61 10.37 -7.02 -13.33
C LYS A 61 11.21 -7.00 -12.04
N GLN A 62 10.58 -7.13 -10.86
CA GLN A 62 11.30 -7.17 -9.59
C GLN A 62 12.12 -8.45 -9.42
N PHE A 63 11.77 -9.52 -10.13
CA PHE A 63 12.50 -10.80 -10.09
C PHE A 63 13.61 -10.88 -11.15
N ASP A 64 13.68 -9.91 -12.05
CA ASP A 64 14.74 -9.82 -13.05
C ASP A 64 15.94 -9.04 -12.49
N LYS A 65 17.05 -9.75 -12.25
CA LYS A 65 18.30 -9.14 -11.74
C LYS A 65 18.92 -8.10 -12.68
N THR A 66 18.56 -8.12 -13.96
CA THR A 66 19.04 -7.17 -14.97
C THR A 66 18.17 -5.91 -14.99
N ASN A 67 16.98 -5.97 -14.42
CA ASN A 67 16.12 -4.82 -14.28
C ASN A 67 16.65 -3.90 -13.19
N LYS A 68 16.85 -2.65 -13.58
CA LYS A 68 17.41 -1.60 -12.75
C LYS A 68 16.34 -0.63 -12.23
N SER A 69 15.20 -0.52 -12.91
CA SER A 69 14.16 0.47 -12.62
C SER A 69 13.30 0.18 -11.38
N CYS A 70 13.60 -0.87 -10.62
CA CYS A 70 12.88 -1.23 -9.40
C CYS A 70 13.73 -2.04 -8.41
N SER A 71 13.21 -2.25 -7.20
CA SER A 71 13.83 -3.11 -6.19
C SER A 71 13.85 -4.56 -6.64
N HIS A 72 15.05 -5.15 -6.66
CA HIS A 72 15.23 -6.56 -6.98
C HIS A 72 14.85 -7.47 -5.80
N ILE A 73 14.04 -8.49 -6.07
CA ILE A 73 13.70 -9.59 -5.17
C ILE A 73 14.53 -10.81 -5.61
N PRO A 74 15.61 -11.16 -4.90
CA PRO A 74 16.49 -12.27 -5.25
C PRO A 74 15.85 -13.60 -4.82
N TYR A 75 14.85 -14.03 -5.59
CA TYR A 75 14.09 -15.26 -5.37
C TYR A 75 13.52 -15.76 -6.70
N ASP A 76 13.25 -17.06 -6.85
CA ASP A 76 12.49 -17.52 -8.01
C ASP A 76 11.04 -17.03 -7.91
N LYS A 77 10.51 -16.48 -8.99
CA LYS A 77 9.18 -15.87 -9.00
C LYS A 77 8.06 -16.86 -8.65
N ASN A 78 8.14 -18.09 -9.15
CA ASN A 78 7.12 -19.11 -8.93
C ASN A 78 7.25 -19.69 -7.52
N GLU A 79 8.47 -19.90 -7.03
CA GLU A 79 8.71 -20.29 -5.64
C GLU A 79 8.25 -19.21 -4.66
N PHE A 80 8.42 -17.93 -5.01
CA PHE A 80 7.99 -16.79 -4.19
C PHE A 80 6.48 -16.83 -3.95
N ILE A 81 5.70 -16.94 -5.03
CA ILE A 81 4.24 -16.95 -4.94
C ILE A 81 3.74 -18.21 -4.22
N ASN A 82 4.39 -19.36 -4.43
CA ASN A 82 4.11 -20.59 -3.68
C ASN A 82 4.33 -20.39 -2.17
N LYS A 83 5.44 -19.75 -1.77
CA LYS A 83 5.73 -19.48 -0.37
C LYS A 83 4.74 -18.50 0.26
N VAL A 84 4.35 -17.45 -0.46
CA VAL A 84 3.31 -16.51 0.01
C VAL A 84 1.98 -17.23 0.22
N ASN A 85 1.57 -18.09 -0.72
CA ASN A 85 0.34 -18.85 -0.62
C ASN A 85 0.37 -19.90 0.50
N GLU A 86 1.52 -20.49 0.81
CA GLU A 86 1.71 -21.32 2.01
C GLU A 86 1.47 -20.51 3.30
N LEU A 87 2.08 -19.32 3.41
CA LEU A 87 1.90 -18.43 4.56
C LEU A 87 0.44 -17.96 4.74
N ILE A 88 -0.26 -17.70 3.63
CA ILE A 88 -1.69 -17.40 3.62
C ILE A 88 -2.50 -18.57 4.21
N LYS A 89 -2.27 -19.79 3.72
CA LYS A 89 -2.99 -21.00 4.15
C LYS A 89 -2.75 -21.30 5.64
N ASP A 90 -1.53 -21.09 6.10
CA ASP A 90 -1.12 -21.21 7.51
C ASP A 90 -1.72 -20.12 8.41
N LYS A 91 -2.40 -19.12 7.85
CA LYS A 91 -2.92 -17.93 8.56
C LYS A 91 -1.84 -17.19 9.34
N LYS A 92 -0.60 -17.25 8.85
CA LYS A 92 0.58 -16.59 9.45
C LYS A 92 0.81 -15.18 8.91
N ILE A 93 -0.22 -14.58 8.31
CA ILE A 93 -0.12 -13.26 7.69
C ILE A 93 -1.10 -12.27 8.27
N LYS A 94 -0.73 -10.99 8.20
CA LYS A 94 -1.59 -9.86 8.53
C LYS A 94 -1.97 -9.15 7.23
N VAL A 95 -3.27 -9.17 6.91
CA VAL A 95 -3.84 -8.40 5.80
C VAL A 95 -4.37 -7.09 6.33
N VAL A 96 -3.96 -5.97 5.72
CA VAL A 96 -4.49 -4.64 6.04
C VAL A 96 -5.07 -3.97 4.80
N PRO A 97 -6.07 -3.07 4.95
CA PRO A 97 -6.53 -2.24 3.85
C PRO A 97 -5.42 -1.31 3.37
N GLY A 98 -5.33 -1.08 2.06
CA GLY A 98 -4.47 -0.07 1.47
C GLY A 98 -5.19 1.26 1.27
N TYR A 99 -4.62 2.10 0.40
CA TYR A 99 -5.11 3.46 0.15
C TYR A 99 -6.49 3.55 -0.55
N ALA A 100 -6.98 2.45 -1.12
CA ALA A 100 -8.25 2.34 -1.82
C ALA A 100 -8.89 0.97 -1.56
N SER A 101 -10.19 0.81 -1.83
CA SER A 101 -10.92 -0.43 -1.52
C SER A 101 -10.44 -1.67 -2.28
N PHE A 102 -9.87 -1.47 -3.47
CA PHE A 102 -9.26 -2.54 -4.27
C PHE A 102 -7.82 -2.86 -3.85
N CYS A 103 -7.22 -2.06 -2.97
CA CYS A 103 -5.82 -2.18 -2.59
C CYS A 103 -5.72 -2.79 -1.18
N LYS A 104 -4.84 -3.77 -1.01
CA LYS A 104 -4.52 -4.40 0.26
C LYS A 104 -3.02 -4.57 0.41
N HIS A 105 -2.59 -4.78 1.64
CA HIS A 105 -1.20 -5.11 1.95
C HIS A 105 -1.14 -6.40 2.76
N ILE A 106 -0.13 -7.21 2.46
CA ILE A 106 0.32 -8.32 3.29
C ILE A 106 1.73 -8.00 3.77
N PHE A 107 1.95 -8.01 5.08
CA PHE A 107 3.29 -7.93 5.65
C PHE A 107 3.76 -9.31 6.08
N VAL A 108 4.92 -9.72 5.60
CA VAL A 108 5.60 -10.98 5.96
C VAL A 108 7.05 -10.69 6.32
N GLU A 109 7.62 -11.53 7.20
CA GLU A 109 9.07 -11.54 7.38
C GLU A 109 9.78 -11.80 6.05
N ASN A 110 10.90 -11.14 5.83
CA ASN A 110 11.66 -11.28 4.60
C ASN A 110 12.36 -12.64 4.54
N PHE A 111 11.67 -13.59 3.91
CA PHE A 111 12.18 -14.94 3.62
C PHE A 111 13.10 -14.98 2.38
N THR A 112 13.38 -13.82 1.76
CA THR A 112 14.32 -13.67 0.63
C THR A 112 15.59 -12.96 1.10
N ASP A 113 16.51 -12.63 0.18
CA ASP A 113 17.64 -11.72 0.46
C ASP A 113 17.43 -10.30 -0.07
N ALA A 114 16.16 -9.91 -0.27
CA ALA A 114 15.82 -8.56 -0.68
C ALA A 114 16.33 -7.53 0.34
N THR A 115 16.88 -6.43 -0.16
CA THR A 115 17.45 -5.35 0.63
C THR A 115 16.52 -4.15 0.63
N ILE A 116 16.61 -3.32 1.68
CA ILE A 116 15.76 -2.12 1.83
C ILE A 116 15.76 -1.25 0.57
N ASP A 117 14.60 -0.68 0.24
CA ASP A 117 14.37 0.11 -0.97
C ASP A 117 14.49 1.64 -0.77
N ALA A 118 14.65 2.09 0.46
CA ALA A 118 14.83 3.48 0.83
C ALA A 118 15.68 3.62 2.10
N ILE A 119 16.39 4.74 2.19
CA ILE A 119 17.19 5.11 3.36
C ILE A 119 16.91 6.55 3.78
N GLU A 120 17.16 6.84 5.06
CA GLU A 120 17.13 8.19 5.58
C GLU A 120 18.25 9.04 4.99
N ILE A 121 17.95 10.29 4.64
CA ILE A 121 18.90 11.27 4.12
C ILE A 121 19.65 11.90 5.30
N ASN A 122 20.98 11.82 5.28
CA ASN A 122 21.86 12.41 6.27
C ASN A 122 23.06 13.10 5.62
N SER A 123 23.96 13.67 6.42
CA SER A 123 25.16 14.39 5.94
C SER A 123 26.09 13.52 5.08
N ASN A 124 26.10 12.20 5.30
CA ASN A 124 27.05 11.29 4.65
C ASN A 124 26.55 10.83 3.27
N ASN A 125 25.23 10.80 3.06
CA ASN A 125 24.64 10.27 1.83
C ASN A 125 23.96 11.33 0.95
N ARG A 126 23.69 12.54 1.47
CA ARG A 126 23.01 13.61 0.72
C ARG A 126 23.69 13.98 -0.58
N ALA A 127 25.01 13.99 -0.62
CA ALA A 127 25.79 14.31 -1.82
C ALA A 127 25.73 13.21 -2.91
N LEU A 128 25.25 12.01 -2.56
CA LEU A 128 25.12 10.87 -3.48
C LEU A 128 23.77 10.84 -4.19
N ILE A 129 22.84 11.73 -3.81
CA ILE A 129 21.50 11.78 -4.38
C ILE A 129 21.58 12.26 -5.82
N LYS A 130 21.12 11.42 -6.75
CA LYS A 130 20.96 11.68 -8.17
C LYS A 130 19.50 12.02 -8.47
N THR A 131 19.28 12.69 -9.59
CA THR A 131 17.94 13.05 -10.07
C THR A 131 17.87 12.94 -11.58
N ASP A 132 16.74 12.47 -12.10
CA ASP A 132 16.49 12.35 -13.54
C ASP A 132 14.98 12.11 -13.78
N TYR A 133 14.58 12.18 -15.05
CA TYR A 133 13.24 11.85 -15.52
C TYR A 133 13.17 10.39 -15.97
N ILE A 134 12.45 9.55 -15.21
CA ILE A 134 12.45 8.10 -15.41
C ILE A 134 11.01 7.58 -15.49
N SER A 135 10.76 6.72 -16.48
CA SER A 135 9.50 5.99 -16.65
C SER A 135 9.56 4.61 -15.97
N ARG A 136 8.44 4.13 -15.41
CA ARG A 136 8.36 2.78 -14.81
C ARG A 136 8.16 1.67 -15.85
N ARG A 137 7.67 2.06 -17.04
CA ARG A 137 7.42 1.26 -18.24
C ARG A 137 7.37 2.21 -19.45
N ASP A 138 7.63 1.70 -20.63
CA ASP A 138 7.75 2.50 -21.87
C ASP A 138 6.46 3.25 -22.25
N THR A 139 5.31 2.78 -21.75
CA THR A 139 4.00 3.39 -22.00
C THR A 139 3.64 4.51 -21.01
N GLU A 140 4.50 4.81 -20.03
CA GLU A 140 4.26 5.89 -19.07
C GLU A 140 5.17 7.09 -19.32
N LEU A 141 4.63 8.29 -19.12
CA LEU A 141 5.43 9.51 -19.12
C LEU A 141 6.56 9.45 -18.06
N PRO A 142 7.77 9.93 -18.39
CA PRO A 142 8.86 9.97 -17.44
C PRO A 142 8.60 11.07 -16.41
N VAL A 143 8.94 10.78 -15.16
CA VAL A 143 8.72 11.71 -14.03
C VAL A 143 10.02 11.97 -13.29
N LEU A 144 10.15 13.17 -12.72
CA LEU A 144 11.32 13.50 -11.91
C LEU A 144 11.38 12.59 -10.69
N ILE A 145 12.47 11.84 -10.55
CA ILE A 145 12.76 11.03 -9.38
C ILE A 145 14.12 11.37 -8.80
N ARG A 146 14.34 10.95 -7.56
CA ARG A 146 15.61 11.09 -6.84
C ARG A 146 15.99 9.80 -6.15
N TRP A 147 17.28 9.47 -6.15
CA TRP A 147 17.77 8.22 -5.58
C TRP A 147 19.25 8.24 -5.23
N ILE A 148 19.66 7.20 -4.50
CA ILE A 148 21.06 6.82 -4.36
C ILE A 148 21.25 5.48 -5.07
N SER A 149 22.32 5.32 -5.84
CA SER A 149 22.60 4.05 -6.50
C SER A 149 22.98 2.99 -5.47
N LYS A 150 22.61 1.73 -5.70
CA LYS A 150 22.85 0.63 -4.75
C LYS A 150 24.34 0.47 -4.44
N LYS A 151 25.20 0.64 -5.45
CA LYS A 151 26.67 0.62 -5.32
C LYS A 151 27.23 1.71 -4.37
N ASP A 152 26.49 2.81 -4.19
CA ASP A 152 26.91 3.95 -3.38
C ASP A 152 26.41 3.80 -1.93
N VAL A 153 25.58 2.79 -1.63
CA VAL A 153 25.09 2.47 -0.29
C VAL A 153 26.02 1.45 0.38
N LYS A 154 26.72 1.87 1.43
CA LYS A 154 27.70 1.02 2.15
C LYS A 154 27.08 -0.11 2.95
N GLU A 155 25.87 0.11 3.48
CA GLU A 155 25.14 -0.85 4.30
C GLU A 155 23.90 -1.32 3.54
N ASN A 156 24.10 -2.23 2.60
CA ASN A 156 22.98 -2.82 1.88
C ASN A 156 22.29 -3.87 2.76
N MET A 157 21.52 -3.39 3.74
CA MET A 157 20.89 -4.23 4.76
C MET A 157 19.73 -5.01 4.16
N LYS A 158 19.76 -6.33 4.38
CA LYS A 158 18.59 -7.20 4.20
C LYS A 158 17.40 -6.58 4.93
N ALA A 159 16.29 -6.42 4.22
CA ALA A 159 15.06 -5.90 4.80
C ALA A 159 14.52 -6.89 5.85
N LYS A 160 13.86 -6.40 6.90
CA LYS A 160 13.21 -7.27 7.89
C LYS A 160 11.89 -7.84 7.37
N TYR A 161 11.15 -7.06 6.60
CA TYR A 161 9.82 -7.41 6.11
C TYR A 161 9.70 -7.16 4.61
N LEU A 162 8.71 -7.82 4.01
CA LEU A 162 8.20 -7.52 2.69
C LEU A 162 6.76 -7.01 2.84
N ASP A 163 6.51 -5.79 2.35
CA ASP A 163 5.18 -5.29 2.09
C ASP A 163 4.74 -5.72 0.69
N LEU A 164 3.83 -6.69 0.63
CA LEU A 164 3.22 -7.16 -0.61
C LEU A 164 1.98 -6.31 -0.86
N ILE A 165 2.01 -5.48 -1.91
CA ILE A 165 0.90 -4.63 -2.31
C ILE A 165 0.04 -5.41 -3.30
N LEU A 166 -1.25 -5.56 -2.98
CA LEU A 166 -2.19 -6.35 -3.76
C LEU A 166 -3.28 -5.46 -4.34
N TYR A 167 -3.58 -5.66 -5.62
CA TYR A 167 -4.79 -5.12 -6.24
C TYR A 167 -5.80 -6.22 -6.49
N SER A 168 -7.08 -5.85 -6.40
CA SER A 168 -8.16 -6.74 -6.83
C SER A 168 -8.07 -6.97 -8.33
N ARG A 169 -8.52 -8.15 -8.78
CA ARG A 169 -8.56 -8.53 -10.19
C ARG A 169 -9.32 -7.51 -11.03
N GLU A 170 -10.44 -6.98 -10.52
CA GLU A 170 -11.26 -5.99 -11.22
C GLU A 170 -10.48 -4.69 -11.47
N GLN A 171 -9.66 -4.24 -10.52
CA GLN A 171 -8.83 -3.06 -10.71
C GLN A 171 -7.72 -3.32 -11.73
N ILE A 172 -7.06 -4.48 -11.68
CA ILE A 172 -6.02 -4.85 -12.65
C ILE A 172 -6.61 -4.90 -14.07
N GLU A 173 -7.78 -5.51 -14.23
CA GLU A 173 -8.50 -5.56 -15.52
C GLU A 173 -8.85 -4.16 -16.03
N LYS A 174 -9.30 -3.28 -15.14
CA LYS A 174 -9.59 -1.88 -15.47
C LYS A 174 -8.35 -1.12 -15.93
N GLU A 175 -7.24 -1.21 -15.20
CA GLU A 175 -5.99 -0.54 -15.58
C GLU A 175 -5.45 -1.07 -16.92
N ASN A 176 -5.56 -2.37 -17.15
CA ASN A 176 -5.17 -2.98 -18.42
C ASN A 176 -6.00 -2.47 -19.59
N GLN A 177 -7.32 -2.31 -19.42
CA GLN A 177 -8.20 -1.73 -20.44
C GLN A 177 -7.83 -0.27 -20.75
N GLU A 178 -7.66 0.56 -19.72
CA GLU A 178 -7.38 2.00 -19.87
C GLU A 178 -5.98 2.28 -20.44
N THR A 179 -5.03 1.37 -20.23
CA THR A 179 -3.65 1.50 -20.74
C THR A 179 -3.39 0.69 -22.01
N ASN A 180 -4.43 0.06 -22.59
CA ASN A 180 -4.32 -0.87 -23.72
C ASN A 180 -3.28 -1.99 -23.50
N ASN A 181 -3.09 -2.40 -22.25
CA ASN A 181 -2.18 -3.47 -21.89
C ASN A 181 -2.88 -4.84 -21.98
N ILE A 182 -2.30 -5.77 -22.73
CA ILE A 182 -2.83 -7.13 -22.88
C ILE A 182 -1.93 -8.07 -22.06
N PRO A 183 -2.36 -8.53 -20.88
CA PRO A 183 -1.56 -9.46 -20.09
C PRO A 183 -1.44 -10.80 -20.81
N LYS A 184 -0.27 -11.44 -20.73
CA LYS A 184 -0.05 -12.77 -21.32
C LYS A 184 -0.83 -13.84 -20.55
N VAL A 185 -0.96 -13.66 -19.23
CA VAL A 185 -1.72 -14.54 -18.35
C VAL A 185 -2.72 -13.72 -17.55
N LYS A 186 -3.98 -14.16 -17.54
CA LYS A 186 -5.00 -13.59 -16.66
C LYS A 186 -5.06 -14.38 -15.36
N SER A 187 -4.99 -13.68 -14.23
CA SER A 187 -5.14 -14.30 -12.92
C SER A 187 -6.56 -14.79 -12.68
N THR A 188 -6.69 -15.93 -12.02
CA THR A 188 -7.96 -16.45 -11.49
C THR A 188 -8.19 -16.05 -10.03
N CYS A 189 -7.19 -15.46 -9.36
CA CYS A 189 -7.28 -15.04 -7.97
C CYS A 189 -8.10 -13.74 -7.82
N LEU A 190 -8.68 -13.51 -6.64
CA LEU A 190 -9.38 -12.25 -6.34
C LEU A 190 -8.41 -11.08 -6.23
N TYR A 191 -7.18 -11.35 -5.77
CA TYR A 191 -6.12 -10.38 -5.58
C TYR A 191 -4.81 -10.90 -6.17
N SER A 192 -4.04 -9.99 -6.74
CA SER A 192 -2.69 -10.27 -7.22
C SER A 192 -1.71 -9.25 -6.66
N ILE A 193 -0.50 -9.71 -6.34
CA ILE A 193 0.60 -8.85 -5.91
C ILE A 193 1.05 -8.02 -7.12
N ILE A 194 0.93 -6.70 -7.02
CA ILE A 194 1.37 -5.75 -8.06
C ILE A 194 2.72 -5.13 -7.75
N SER A 195 3.16 -5.15 -6.48
CA SER A 195 4.47 -4.64 -6.08
C SER A 195 4.91 -5.23 -4.75
N ILE A 196 6.21 -5.44 -4.60
CA ILE A 196 6.85 -5.92 -3.37
C ILE A 196 7.80 -4.82 -2.89
N LYS A 197 7.63 -4.37 -1.65
CA LYS A 197 8.52 -3.39 -1.02
C LYS A 197 9.28 -4.01 0.15
N PRO A 198 10.58 -4.28 -0.02
CA PRO A 198 11.44 -4.68 1.09
C PRO A 198 11.69 -3.49 2.02
N GLN A 199 11.32 -3.63 3.28
CA GLN A 199 11.41 -2.56 4.28
C GLN A 199 11.69 -3.10 5.69
N ASN A 200 12.00 -2.19 6.63
CA ASN A 200 12.26 -2.56 8.01
C ASN A 200 11.04 -2.47 8.93
N GLU A 201 9.93 -1.93 8.42
CA GLU A 201 8.69 -1.72 9.16
C GLU A 201 7.63 -2.76 8.76
N ASP A 202 6.75 -3.13 9.70
CA ASP A 202 5.64 -4.08 9.50
C ASP A 202 4.30 -3.37 9.21
N TYR A 203 4.39 -2.15 8.69
CA TYR A 203 3.26 -1.29 8.33
C TYR A 203 3.53 -0.51 7.03
N GLU A 204 2.48 0.01 6.41
CA GLU A 204 2.57 0.71 5.12
C GLU A 204 3.41 2.00 5.26
N LEU A 205 4.52 2.07 4.53
CA LEU A 205 5.26 3.32 4.34
C LEU A 205 4.59 4.15 3.25
N PRO A 206 4.49 5.50 3.39
CA PRO A 206 3.82 6.32 2.40
C PRO A 206 4.37 6.13 0.99
N MET A 207 3.50 6.03 -0.01
CA MET A 207 3.89 6.08 -1.42
C MET A 207 4.68 7.36 -1.73
N THR A 208 5.54 7.35 -2.75
CA THR A 208 6.22 8.59 -3.19
C THR A 208 5.18 9.64 -3.65
N PRO A 209 5.43 10.95 -3.45
CA PRO A 209 4.47 11.99 -3.82
C PRO A 209 4.06 11.90 -5.30
N ILE A 210 5.02 11.62 -6.18
CA ILE A 210 4.78 11.45 -7.61
C ILE A 210 3.88 10.24 -7.94
N THR A 211 3.95 9.17 -7.15
CA THR A 211 3.03 8.03 -7.30
C THR A 211 1.60 8.45 -6.99
N MET A 212 1.40 9.26 -5.95
CA MET A 212 0.07 9.76 -5.61
C MET A 212 -0.50 10.70 -6.68
N LEU A 213 0.34 11.55 -7.28
CA LEU A 213 -0.07 12.42 -8.38
C LEU A 213 -0.40 11.59 -9.64
N ARG A 214 0.46 10.64 -10.02
CA ARG A 214 0.19 9.78 -11.17
C ARG A 214 -1.07 8.94 -10.98
N ASN A 215 -1.37 8.50 -9.76
CA ASN A 215 -2.59 7.76 -9.47
C ASN A 215 -3.88 8.52 -9.83
N THR A 216 -3.85 9.84 -10.04
CA THR A 216 -5.00 10.59 -10.55
C THR A 216 -5.21 10.48 -12.06
N LEU A 217 -4.22 9.96 -12.80
CA LEU A 217 -4.20 9.85 -14.26
C LEU A 217 -4.18 8.37 -14.66
N ILE A 218 -5.37 7.75 -14.79
CA ILE A 218 -5.47 6.32 -15.09
C ILE A 218 -4.85 5.95 -16.44
N THR A 219 -4.98 6.84 -17.44
CA THR A 219 -4.40 6.69 -18.77
C THR A 219 -2.87 6.72 -18.79
N GLU A 220 -2.26 7.27 -17.73
CA GLU A 220 -0.79 7.37 -17.56
C GLU A 220 -0.28 6.36 -16.52
N GLY A 221 -0.98 5.22 -16.39
CA GLY A 221 -0.58 4.11 -15.54
C GLY A 221 -0.78 4.33 -14.03
N GLY A 222 -1.62 5.30 -13.68
CA GLY A 222 -2.17 5.46 -12.33
C GLY A 222 -3.39 4.58 -12.08
N SER A 223 -3.83 4.51 -10.82
CA SER A 223 -5.02 3.74 -10.45
C SER A 223 -6.37 4.44 -10.69
N GLY A 224 -6.35 5.71 -11.11
CA GLY A 224 -7.55 6.55 -11.25
C GLY A 224 -8.16 7.05 -9.94
N VAL A 225 -7.42 7.01 -8.82
CA VAL A 225 -7.89 7.48 -7.52
C VAL A 225 -7.59 8.96 -7.35
N SER A 226 -8.58 9.75 -6.95
CA SER A 226 -8.41 11.19 -6.70
C SER A 226 -7.39 11.46 -5.59
N LEU A 227 -6.65 12.56 -5.73
CA LEU A 227 -5.62 12.95 -4.77
C LEU A 227 -6.22 13.27 -3.40
N ASN A 228 -5.78 12.56 -2.36
CA ASN A 228 -6.02 12.96 -0.97
C ASN A 228 -4.90 13.90 -0.51
N ARG A 229 -5.23 15.15 -0.22
CA ARG A 229 -4.28 16.20 0.17
C ARG A 229 -3.54 15.89 1.47
N GLU A 230 -4.22 15.36 2.48
CA GLU A 230 -3.60 15.06 3.78
C GLU A 230 -2.58 13.92 3.63
N LYS A 231 -2.96 12.84 2.94
CA LYS A 231 -2.06 11.73 2.62
C LYS A 231 -0.87 12.15 1.76
N TYR A 232 -1.08 13.09 0.83
CA TYR A 232 0.01 13.66 0.05
C TYR A 232 1.01 14.40 0.94
N LEU A 233 0.54 15.18 1.92
CA LEU A 233 1.42 15.88 2.86
C LEU A 233 2.14 14.92 3.82
N GLU A 234 1.52 13.82 4.23
CA GLU A 234 2.17 12.73 4.98
C GLU A 234 3.31 12.09 4.15
N SER A 235 3.02 11.80 2.88
CA SER A 235 4.02 11.32 1.92
C SER A 235 5.18 12.31 1.78
N VAL A 236 4.90 13.59 1.55
CA VAL A 236 5.94 14.62 1.46
C VAL A 236 6.77 14.70 2.75
N LYS A 237 6.15 14.62 3.93
CA LYS A 237 6.87 14.66 5.21
C LYS A 237 7.86 13.50 5.33
N TYR A 238 7.43 12.28 5.00
CA TYR A 238 8.29 11.10 5.02
C TYR A 238 9.39 11.21 3.97
N TRP A 239 9.01 11.41 2.71
CA TRP A 239 9.93 11.43 1.59
C TRP A 239 10.84 12.63 1.59
N ARG A 240 10.58 13.73 2.31
CA ARG A 240 11.53 14.83 2.45
C ARG A 240 12.85 14.38 3.08
N ASN A 241 12.78 13.42 4.01
CA ASN A 241 13.89 12.90 4.78
C ASN A 241 14.34 11.51 4.34
N HIS A 242 13.72 10.92 3.32
CA HIS A 242 14.08 9.61 2.78
C HIS A 242 14.36 9.71 1.28
N VAL A 243 15.18 8.79 0.79
CA VAL A 243 15.52 8.67 -0.63
C VAL A 243 15.51 7.20 -1.02
N SER A 244 14.95 6.91 -2.20
CA SER A 244 14.92 5.56 -2.74
C SER A 244 16.33 5.09 -3.08
N ILE A 245 16.53 3.78 -2.97
CA ILE A 245 17.70 3.07 -3.49
C ILE A 245 17.25 2.35 -4.76
N PHE A 246 17.83 2.71 -5.90
CA PHE A 246 17.66 1.95 -7.12
C PHE A 246 18.90 2.11 -8.00
N ASP A 247 19.20 1.11 -8.82
CA ASP A 247 20.27 1.22 -9.81
C ASP A 247 19.65 1.80 -11.09
N ASN A 248 20.25 2.81 -11.72
CA ASN A 248 19.88 3.23 -13.08
C ASN A 248 21.03 2.85 -14.01
#